data_AF-A0A7X2IEJ2-F1
#
_entry.id   AF-A0A7X2IEJ2-F1
#
_cell.length_a   1.000
_cell.length_b   1.000
_cell.length_c   1.000
_cell.angle_alpha   90.00
_cell.angle_beta   90.00
_cell.angle_gamma   90.00
#
_symmetry.space_group_name_H-M   'P 1'
#
loop_
_entity.id
_entity.type
_entity.pdbx_description
1 polymer ?
#
loop_
_entity_poly.entity_id
_entity_poly.type
_entity_poly.pdbx_seq_one_letter_code
_entity_poly.pdbx_strand_id
1 'polypeptide(L)'
;MPLHPLPSSYAIMFFIGSGALLYQAVDFALRQGHAVDGACCPPQDGSGKRLERRGVSVSWSENPSVSLPPLLAGITDGVVFSINNAHLLSDALLRSGPRFFNIHNGLVQRYRGLAEVCIVAALCRGETRYGATLHELLPQQKVDAGPVLAQLDAPIGPEDGFAEVLRQSLVTCQRLFELQLAEILAGRAEAHPVPLEGQALNYRNLPAVLQACEDPARLARAVRLGPYAGFFPRLHEALSAAC
;
A
#
# COMPACT_ATOMS: atom_id res chain seq x y z
N MET A 1 27.88 24.15 -33.07
CA MET A 1 27.47 23.73 -31.72
C MET A 1 26.57 22.53 -31.86
N PRO A 2 26.94 21.34 -31.34
CA PRO A 2 26.05 20.19 -31.39
C PRO A 2 24.89 20.45 -30.43
N LEU A 3 23.67 20.32 -30.93
CA LEU A 3 22.46 20.24 -30.11
C LEU A 3 22.60 19.04 -29.19
N HIS A 4 22.73 19.28 -27.88
CA HIS A 4 22.53 18.23 -26.90
C HIS A 4 21.11 17.67 -27.08
N PRO A 5 20.92 16.34 -27.15
CA PRO A 5 19.59 15.79 -27.00
C PRO A 5 19.07 16.18 -25.62
N LEU A 6 17.89 16.81 -25.56
CA LEU A 6 17.17 16.99 -24.31
C LEU A 6 16.99 15.59 -23.68
N PRO A 7 17.15 15.42 -22.35
CA PRO A 7 16.85 14.16 -21.70
C PRO A 7 15.34 13.92 -21.85
N SER A 8 14.96 13.14 -22.85
CA SER A 8 13.60 12.61 -23.00
C SER A 8 13.60 11.22 -22.37
N SER A 9 13.39 11.21 -21.06
CA SER A 9 12.97 10.00 -20.35
C SER A 9 12.11 10.47 -19.18
N TYR A 10 10.92 10.99 -19.51
CA TYR A 10 9.88 11.03 -18.50
C TYR A 10 9.62 9.58 -18.12
N ALA A 11 10.04 9.17 -16.93
CA ALA A 11 9.70 7.83 -16.46
C ALA A 11 8.17 7.76 -16.34
N ILE A 12 7.59 6.90 -17.15
CA ILE A 12 6.18 6.61 -17.30
C ILE A 12 5.84 5.41 -16.41
N MET A 13 4.91 5.61 -15.50
CA MET A 13 4.57 4.62 -14.47
C MET A 13 3.08 4.27 -14.52
N PHE A 14 2.76 3.05 -14.08
CA PHE A 14 1.37 2.58 -13.95
C PHE A 14 1.01 2.36 -12.48
N PHE A 15 -0.25 2.60 -12.13
CA PHE A 15 -0.74 2.39 -10.76
C PHE A 15 -1.83 1.33 -10.67
N ILE A 16 -1.90 0.61 -9.56
CA ILE A 16 -2.96 -0.33 -9.22
C ILE A 16 -3.44 0.02 -7.82
N GLY A 17 -4.75 0.15 -7.62
CA GLY A 17 -5.30 0.24 -6.28
C GLY A 17 -6.54 1.09 -6.16
N SER A 18 -6.73 1.72 -5.00
CA SER A 18 -7.99 2.40 -4.69
C SER A 18 -7.85 3.50 -3.64
N GLY A 19 -8.88 4.34 -3.53
CA GLY A 19 -9.03 5.31 -2.44
C GLY A 19 -8.09 6.51 -2.49
N ALA A 20 -8.08 7.27 -1.40
CA ALA A 20 -7.39 8.56 -1.32
C ALA A 20 -5.87 8.44 -1.50
N LEU A 21 -5.26 7.37 -0.97
CA LEU A 21 -3.82 7.16 -1.04
C LEU A 21 -3.34 6.93 -2.49
N LEU A 22 -4.08 6.13 -3.27
CA LEU A 22 -3.82 5.98 -4.71
C LEU A 22 -3.91 7.34 -5.40
N TYR A 23 -5.02 8.07 -5.19
CA TYR A 23 -5.20 9.39 -5.83
C TYR A 23 -4.04 10.34 -5.50
N GLN A 24 -3.64 10.42 -4.23
CA GLN A 24 -2.55 11.29 -3.79
C GLN A 24 -1.22 10.93 -4.41
N ALA A 25 -0.92 9.62 -4.55
CA ALA A 25 0.30 9.15 -5.20
C ALA A 25 0.34 9.54 -6.68
N VAL A 26 -0.74 9.30 -7.43
CA VAL A 26 -0.83 9.71 -8.85
C VAL A 26 -0.79 11.23 -8.98
N ASP A 27 -1.53 11.95 -8.15
CA ASP A 27 -1.56 13.42 -8.14
C ASP A 27 -0.18 14.02 -7.89
N PHE A 28 0.57 13.46 -6.95
CA PHE A 28 1.94 13.86 -6.66
C PHE A 28 2.86 13.60 -7.85
N ALA A 29 2.83 12.39 -8.44
CA ALA A 29 3.67 12.07 -9.60
C ALA A 29 3.43 13.05 -10.77
N LEU A 30 2.16 13.35 -11.08
CA LEU A 30 1.80 14.34 -12.10
C LEU A 30 2.29 15.75 -11.75
N ARG A 31 2.21 16.17 -10.47
CA ARG A 31 2.70 17.48 -10.02
C ARG A 31 4.23 17.60 -10.06
N GLN A 32 4.95 16.50 -9.92
CA GLN A 32 6.41 16.44 -10.11
C GLN A 32 6.80 16.41 -11.60
N GLY A 33 5.82 16.44 -12.52
CA GLY A 33 6.07 16.40 -13.96
C GLY A 33 6.36 15.01 -14.50
N HIS A 34 6.14 13.95 -13.72
CA HIS A 34 6.25 12.59 -14.22
C HIS A 34 5.02 12.22 -15.07
N ALA A 35 5.26 11.39 -16.08
CA ALA A 35 4.19 10.82 -16.88
C ALA A 35 3.56 9.62 -16.16
N VAL A 36 2.26 9.44 -16.34
CA VAL A 36 1.50 8.33 -15.77
C VAL A 36 0.73 7.66 -16.91
N ASP A 37 1.08 6.41 -17.23
CA ASP A 37 0.44 5.63 -18.30
C ASP A 37 -1.04 5.38 -18.00
N GLY A 38 -1.35 5.16 -16.72
CA GLY A 38 -2.70 4.97 -16.25
C GLY A 38 -2.77 4.42 -14.84
N ALA A 39 -4.01 4.15 -14.43
CA ALA A 39 -4.31 3.48 -13.18
C ALA A 39 -5.33 2.35 -13.40
N CYS A 40 -5.20 1.26 -12.65
CA CYS A 40 -6.21 0.22 -12.57
C CYS A 40 -6.91 0.27 -11.22
N CYS A 41 -8.22 0.52 -11.25
CA CYS A 41 -9.05 0.74 -10.06
C CYS A 41 -10.19 -0.29 -9.99
N PRO A 42 -10.67 -0.63 -8.78
CA PRO A 42 -11.92 -1.39 -8.61
C PRO A 42 -13.11 -0.67 -9.23
N PRO A 43 -14.14 -1.39 -9.72
CA PRO A 43 -15.33 -0.76 -10.28
C PRO A 43 -15.95 0.25 -9.31
N GLN A 44 -16.35 1.41 -9.86
CA GLN A 44 -17.01 2.51 -9.12
C GLN A 44 -16.16 3.21 -8.06
N ASP A 45 -14.88 2.85 -7.89
CA ASP A 45 -13.98 3.52 -6.95
C ASP A 45 -13.91 5.04 -7.23
N GLY A 46 -14.10 5.83 -6.17
CA GLY A 46 -14.18 7.29 -6.27
C GLY A 46 -12.85 7.94 -6.67
N SER A 47 -11.71 7.30 -6.37
CA SER A 47 -10.39 7.78 -6.75
C SER A 47 -10.17 7.66 -8.25
N GLY A 48 -10.57 6.55 -8.88
CA GLY A 48 -10.53 6.37 -10.33
C GLY A 48 -11.30 7.47 -11.08
N LYS A 49 -12.53 7.77 -10.66
CA LYS A 49 -13.33 8.85 -11.27
C LYS A 49 -12.67 10.23 -11.15
N ARG A 50 -11.92 10.47 -10.07
CA ARG A 50 -11.15 11.70 -9.89
C ARG A 50 -9.90 11.74 -10.77
N LEU A 51 -9.26 10.61 -11.00
CA LEU A 51 -8.11 10.47 -11.90
C LEU A 51 -8.51 10.69 -13.36
N GLU A 52 -9.65 10.15 -13.81
CA GLU A 52 -10.20 10.42 -15.14
C GLU A 52 -10.41 11.93 -15.37
N ARG A 53 -10.95 12.66 -14.38
CA ARG A 53 -11.09 14.12 -14.43
C ARG A 53 -9.76 14.87 -14.50
N ARG A 54 -8.64 14.24 -14.14
CA ARG A 54 -7.28 14.77 -14.30
C ARG A 54 -6.64 14.36 -15.63
N GLY A 55 -7.35 13.64 -16.50
CA GLY A 55 -6.84 13.16 -17.79
C GLY A 55 -6.02 11.87 -17.69
N VAL A 56 -6.05 11.16 -16.56
CA VAL A 56 -5.39 9.86 -16.40
C VAL A 56 -6.28 8.77 -17.00
N SER A 57 -5.69 7.89 -17.82
CA SER A 57 -6.39 6.70 -18.31
C SER A 57 -6.67 5.75 -17.14
N VAL A 58 -7.94 5.39 -16.92
CA VAL A 58 -8.34 4.48 -15.85
C VAL A 58 -8.94 3.21 -16.43
N SER A 59 -8.37 2.08 -16.04
CA SER A 59 -8.90 0.74 -16.30
C SER A 59 -9.67 0.25 -15.08
N TRP A 60 -10.91 -0.16 -15.31
CA TRP A 60 -11.79 -0.65 -14.24
C TRP A 60 -11.73 -2.18 -14.18
N SER A 61 -11.39 -2.74 -13.03
CA SER A 61 -11.17 -4.19 -12.91
C SER A 61 -11.57 -4.77 -11.56
N GLU A 62 -12.28 -5.90 -11.60
CA GLU A 62 -12.54 -6.74 -10.43
C GLU A 62 -11.34 -7.63 -10.07
N ASN A 63 -10.37 -7.80 -10.97
CA ASN A 63 -9.15 -8.56 -10.71
C ASN A 63 -7.99 -8.06 -11.60
N PRO A 64 -7.06 -7.26 -11.06
CA PRO A 64 -5.94 -6.71 -11.83
C PRO A 64 -5.06 -7.81 -12.44
N SER A 65 -4.95 -8.98 -11.80
CA SER A 65 -4.16 -10.11 -12.32
C SER A 65 -4.66 -10.66 -13.65
N VAL A 66 -5.94 -10.42 -13.98
CA VAL A 66 -6.56 -10.86 -15.23
C VAL A 66 -6.60 -9.71 -16.25
N SER A 67 -6.92 -8.50 -15.81
CA SER A 67 -7.15 -7.38 -16.72
C SER A 67 -5.88 -6.63 -17.13
N LEU A 68 -4.82 -6.65 -16.32
CA LEU A 68 -3.63 -5.85 -16.55
C LEU A 68 -2.64 -6.37 -17.59
N PRO A 69 -2.41 -7.68 -17.78
CA PRO A 69 -1.35 -8.15 -18.68
C PRO A 69 -1.37 -7.52 -20.09
N PRO A 70 -2.52 -7.34 -20.77
CA PRO A 70 -2.57 -6.66 -22.06
C PRO A 70 -2.19 -5.17 -22.00
N LEU A 71 -2.52 -4.49 -20.89
CA LEU A 71 -2.23 -3.07 -20.69
C LEU A 71 -0.75 -2.82 -20.39
N LEU A 72 -0.13 -3.74 -19.65
CA LEU A 72 1.29 -3.62 -19.29
C LEU A 72 2.24 -3.91 -20.46
N ALA A 73 1.78 -4.53 -21.55
CA ALA A 73 2.59 -4.72 -22.75
C ALA A 73 3.03 -3.40 -23.42
N GLY A 74 2.34 -2.30 -23.12
CA GLY A 74 2.63 -0.98 -23.67
C GLY A 74 3.36 -0.01 -22.74
N ILE A 75 3.66 -0.39 -21.49
CA ILE A 75 4.33 0.53 -20.55
C ILE A 75 5.81 0.63 -20.87
N THR A 76 6.35 1.84 -20.82
CA THR A 76 7.67 2.13 -21.41
C THR A 76 8.82 2.05 -20.40
N ASP A 77 8.59 2.36 -19.12
CA ASP A 77 9.65 2.35 -18.09
C ASP A 77 9.57 1.17 -17.12
N GLY A 78 8.60 0.27 -17.31
CA GLY A 78 8.55 -0.99 -16.59
C GLY A 78 8.33 -0.84 -15.08
N VAL A 79 7.64 0.20 -14.61
CA VAL A 79 7.35 0.40 -13.17
C VAL A 79 5.84 0.39 -12.91
N VAL A 80 5.43 -0.42 -11.93
CA VAL A 80 4.04 -0.50 -11.46
C VAL A 80 3.99 -0.33 -9.95
N PHE A 81 3.18 0.62 -9.49
CA PHE A 81 2.90 0.81 -8.06
C PHE A 81 1.55 0.20 -7.66
N SER A 82 1.57 -0.72 -6.70
CA SER A 82 0.40 -1.23 -5.99
C SER A 82 0.20 -0.41 -4.71
N ILE A 83 -0.93 0.29 -4.59
CA ILE A 83 -1.21 1.19 -3.46
C ILE A 83 -2.65 0.98 -3.02
N ASN A 84 -2.84 0.43 -1.81
CA ASN A 84 -4.18 0.14 -1.27
C ASN A 84 -5.02 -0.73 -2.24
N ASN A 85 -4.37 -1.75 -2.80
CA ASN A 85 -4.96 -2.76 -3.67
C ASN A 85 -5.45 -3.95 -2.83
N ALA A 86 -6.69 -4.40 -3.05
CA ALA A 86 -7.28 -5.50 -2.29
C ALA A 86 -6.94 -6.90 -2.84
N HIS A 87 -6.24 -6.98 -3.98
CA HIS A 87 -5.96 -8.24 -4.67
C HIS A 87 -4.50 -8.65 -4.56
N LEU A 88 -4.27 -9.94 -4.36
CA LEU A 88 -2.95 -10.52 -4.58
C LEU A 88 -2.66 -10.52 -6.09
N LEU A 89 -1.53 -9.95 -6.48
CA LEU A 89 -1.07 -9.96 -7.86
C LEU A 89 -0.54 -11.35 -8.20
N SER A 90 -1.00 -11.91 -9.31
CA SER A 90 -0.64 -13.26 -9.72
C SER A 90 0.82 -13.33 -10.13
N ASP A 91 1.41 -14.50 -9.95
CA ASP A 91 2.74 -14.84 -10.44
C ASP A 91 2.93 -14.60 -11.94
N ALA A 92 1.88 -14.80 -12.74
CA ALA A 92 1.91 -14.52 -14.17
C ALA A 92 2.02 -13.01 -14.44
N LEU A 93 1.27 -12.19 -13.70
CA LEU A 93 1.34 -10.74 -13.78
C LEU A 93 2.72 -10.23 -13.30
N LEU A 94 3.23 -10.74 -12.18
CA LEU A 94 4.53 -10.34 -11.65
C LEU A 94 5.70 -10.75 -12.56
N ARG A 95 5.51 -11.73 -13.45
CA ARG A 95 6.47 -12.13 -14.49
C ARG A 95 6.30 -11.40 -15.82
N SER A 96 5.37 -10.45 -15.92
CA SER A 96 5.03 -9.80 -17.20
C SER A 96 6.09 -8.81 -17.72
N GLY A 97 7.15 -8.55 -16.95
CA GLY A 97 8.26 -7.67 -17.35
C GLY A 97 8.48 -6.48 -16.42
N PRO A 98 7.43 -5.73 -16.03
CA PRO A 98 7.59 -4.61 -15.11
C PRO A 98 8.05 -5.02 -13.71
N ARG A 99 8.71 -4.08 -13.02
CA ARG A 99 8.95 -4.12 -11.58
C ARG A 99 7.72 -3.62 -10.85
N PHE A 100 7.29 -4.39 -9.85
CA PHE A 100 6.11 -4.08 -9.06
C PHE A 100 6.53 -3.66 -7.66
N PHE A 101 6.04 -2.51 -7.22
CA PHE A 101 6.31 -1.98 -5.89
C PHE A 101 5.01 -1.84 -5.12
N ASN A 102 5.01 -2.18 -3.84
CA ASN A 102 3.86 -2.03 -2.97
C ASN A 102 4.17 -1.03 -1.86
N ILE A 103 3.27 -0.06 -1.66
CA ILE A 103 3.26 0.78 -0.46
C ILE A 103 2.27 0.14 0.52
N HIS A 104 2.81 -0.58 1.49
CA HIS A 104 2.05 -1.26 2.52
C HIS A 104 1.86 -0.39 3.76
N ASN A 105 0.64 -0.37 4.30
CA ASN A 105 0.32 0.28 5.58
C ASN A 105 0.62 -0.67 6.74
N GLY A 106 1.91 -0.82 7.00
CA GLY A 106 2.47 -1.58 8.10
C GLY A 106 3.98 -1.72 7.94
N LEU A 107 4.67 -2.00 9.05
CA LEU A 107 6.10 -2.28 9.05
C LEU A 107 6.34 -3.75 8.71
N VAL A 108 6.51 -4.06 7.43
CA VAL A 108 6.92 -5.41 7.00
C VAL A 108 8.40 -5.60 7.37
N GLN A 109 8.83 -6.77 7.82
CA GLN A 109 8.18 -8.06 7.64
C GLN A 109 7.29 -8.50 8.81
N ARG A 110 7.20 -7.69 9.89
CA ARG A 110 6.45 -8.03 11.11
C ARG A 110 4.94 -7.83 10.99
N TYR A 111 4.51 -6.81 10.25
CA TYR A 111 3.11 -6.42 10.06
C TYR A 111 2.67 -6.58 8.60
N ARG A 112 2.68 -7.83 8.12
CA ARG A 112 2.28 -8.22 6.76
C ARG A 112 0.81 -8.59 6.68
N GLY A 113 0.20 -8.51 5.51
CA GLY A 113 -1.18 -8.91 5.26
C GLY A 113 -2.14 -7.73 5.26
N LEU A 114 -3.35 -7.90 5.79
CA LEU A 114 -4.36 -6.85 5.79
C LEU A 114 -3.96 -5.74 6.76
N ALA A 115 -3.80 -4.52 6.25
CA ALA A 115 -3.33 -3.36 7.00
C ALA A 115 -4.20 -3.07 8.23
N GLU A 116 -5.51 -3.19 8.09
CA GLU A 116 -6.46 -2.96 9.19
C GLU A 116 -6.31 -4.01 10.29
N VAL A 117 -6.01 -5.26 9.95
CA VAL A 117 -5.72 -6.30 10.97
C VAL A 117 -4.35 -6.07 11.61
N CYS A 118 -3.39 -5.57 10.84
CA CYS A 118 -2.06 -5.23 11.34
C CYS A 118 -2.08 -4.09 12.37
N ILE A 119 -2.92 -3.07 12.17
CA ILE A 119 -3.10 -1.97 13.13
C ILE A 119 -3.68 -2.49 14.45
N VAL A 120 -4.72 -3.33 14.39
CA VAL A 120 -5.28 -3.97 15.59
C VAL A 120 -4.20 -4.76 16.32
N ALA A 121 -3.42 -5.57 15.60
CA ALA A 121 -2.35 -6.35 16.20
C ALA A 121 -1.25 -5.48 16.82
N ALA A 122 -0.85 -4.38 16.18
CA ALA A 122 0.15 -3.46 16.70
C ALA A 122 -0.31 -2.82 18.02
N LEU A 123 -1.56 -2.37 18.08
CA LEU A 123 -2.14 -1.81 19.30
C LEU A 123 -2.26 -2.84 20.42
N CYS A 124 -2.75 -4.05 20.13
CA CYS A 124 -2.83 -5.14 21.10
C CYS A 124 -1.46 -5.53 21.68
N ARG A 125 -0.41 -5.53 20.83
CA ARG A 125 0.98 -5.82 21.22
C ARG A 125 1.64 -4.67 21.99
N GLY A 126 0.99 -3.51 22.10
CA GLY A 126 1.54 -2.35 22.79
C GLY A 126 2.69 -1.68 22.03
N GLU A 127 2.66 -1.72 20.70
CA GLU A 127 3.65 -1.01 19.89
C GLU A 127 3.60 0.50 20.19
N THR A 128 4.78 1.10 20.28
CA THR A 128 4.93 2.56 20.47
C THR A 128 5.20 3.29 19.15
N ARG A 129 5.38 2.53 18.06
CA ARG A 129 5.60 3.06 16.70
C ARG A 129 4.87 2.19 15.68
N TYR A 130 4.36 2.82 14.64
CA TYR A 130 3.77 2.13 13.49
C TYR A 130 4.02 2.96 12.22
N GLY A 131 3.85 2.38 11.04
CA GLY A 131 4.31 3.04 9.84
C GLY A 131 3.92 2.35 8.55
N ALA A 132 4.71 2.65 7.53
CA ALA A 132 4.53 2.18 6.17
C ALA A 132 5.81 1.55 5.66
N THR A 133 5.67 0.65 4.70
CA THR A 133 6.80 0.02 4.01
C THR A 133 6.62 0.08 2.51
N LEU A 134 7.69 0.44 1.81
CA LEU A 134 7.87 0.24 0.38
C LEU A 134 8.65 -1.05 0.18
N HIS A 135 8.03 -2.04 -0.45
CA HIS A 135 8.70 -3.29 -0.81
C HIS A 135 8.44 -3.66 -2.27
N GLU A 136 9.37 -4.39 -2.88
CA GLU A 136 9.17 -4.95 -4.21
C GLU A 136 8.24 -6.17 -4.12
N LEU A 137 7.46 -6.42 -5.17
CA LEU A 137 6.63 -7.61 -5.30
C LEU A 137 7.29 -8.56 -6.30
N LEU A 138 7.70 -9.73 -5.81
CA LEU A 138 8.31 -10.78 -6.62
C LEU A 138 7.34 -11.97 -6.81
N PRO A 139 7.43 -12.71 -7.92
CA PRO A 139 6.72 -13.98 -8.06
C PRO A 139 7.10 -14.99 -6.96
N GLN A 140 6.20 -15.91 -6.63
CA GLN A 140 6.40 -17.01 -5.67
C GLN A 140 6.74 -16.57 -4.23
N GLN A 141 6.50 -15.30 -3.89
CA GLN A 141 6.69 -14.79 -2.53
C GLN A 141 5.46 -15.05 -1.64
N LYS A 142 5.68 -15.06 -0.32
CA LYS A 142 4.59 -14.95 0.65
C LYS A 142 3.98 -13.54 0.60
N VAL A 143 2.74 -13.38 1.07
CA VAL A 143 2.09 -12.07 1.18
C VAL A 143 3.00 -11.07 1.91
N ASP A 144 3.19 -9.93 1.26
CA ASP A 144 4.05 -8.80 1.65
C ASP A 144 5.45 -9.20 2.12
N ALA A 145 6.04 -10.22 1.49
CA ALA A 145 7.33 -10.78 1.88
C ALA A 145 8.50 -10.44 0.94
N GLY A 146 8.29 -9.51 0.02
CA GLY A 146 9.33 -9.10 -0.92
C GLY A 146 10.40 -8.23 -0.28
N PRO A 147 11.49 -7.93 -1.01
CA PRO A 147 12.59 -7.10 -0.54
C PRO A 147 12.10 -5.73 -0.07
N VAL A 148 12.51 -5.30 1.12
CA VAL A 148 12.16 -4.00 1.68
C VAL A 148 13.12 -2.94 1.15
N LEU A 149 12.59 -1.88 0.51
CA LEU A 149 13.41 -0.79 -0.02
C LEU A 149 13.46 0.38 0.97
N ALA A 150 12.33 0.70 1.59
CA ALA A 150 12.26 1.80 2.56
C ALA A 150 11.15 1.56 3.58
N GLN A 151 11.39 1.97 4.82
CA GLN A 151 10.37 2.06 5.86
C GLN A 151 10.34 3.47 6.43
N LEU A 152 9.15 3.93 6.75
CA LEU A 152 8.94 5.17 7.48
C LEU A 152 7.93 4.89 8.58
N ASP A 153 8.20 5.36 9.79
CA ASP A 153 7.33 5.17 10.94
C ASP A 153 7.05 6.49 11.67
N ALA A 154 6.04 6.44 12.53
CA ALA A 154 5.61 7.52 13.39
C ALA A 154 5.31 6.95 14.79
N PRO A 155 5.47 7.75 15.85
CA PRO A 155 5.08 7.33 17.19
C PRO A 155 3.56 7.08 17.27
N ILE A 156 3.18 6.08 18.04
CA ILE A 156 1.80 5.88 18.51
C ILE A 156 1.69 6.60 19.85
N GLY A 157 0.82 7.59 19.94
CA GLY A 157 0.53 8.31 21.18
C GLY A 157 -0.06 7.40 22.27
N PRO A 158 0.03 7.80 23.54
CA PRO A 158 -0.50 7.00 24.65
C PRO A 158 -2.01 6.78 24.57
N GLU A 159 -2.74 7.72 23.97
CA GLU A 159 -4.20 7.65 23.80
C GLU A 159 -4.63 7.23 22.39
N ASP A 160 -3.70 7.05 21.45
CA ASP A 160 -4.02 6.78 20.04
C ASP A 160 -4.68 5.40 19.87
N GLY A 161 -5.84 5.36 19.25
CA GLY A 161 -6.56 4.14 18.92
C GLY A 161 -6.43 3.80 17.44
N PHE A 162 -7.20 2.82 16.98
CA PHE A 162 -7.17 2.39 15.59
C PHE A 162 -7.31 3.56 14.62
N ALA A 163 -8.29 4.45 14.84
CA ALA A 163 -8.56 5.57 13.96
C ALA A 163 -7.36 6.53 13.84
N GLU A 164 -6.72 6.85 14.97
CA GLU A 164 -5.56 7.75 15.01
C GLU A 164 -4.35 7.10 14.32
N VAL A 165 -4.08 5.82 14.61
CA VAL A 165 -2.97 5.07 14.00
C VAL A 165 -3.18 4.92 12.50
N LEU A 166 -4.37 4.57 12.05
CA LEU A 166 -4.69 4.47 10.62
C LEU A 166 -4.49 5.81 9.91
N ARG A 167 -5.02 6.90 10.48
CA ARG A 167 -4.89 8.24 9.89
C ARG A 167 -3.41 8.63 9.77
N GLN A 168 -2.63 8.42 10.83
CA GLN A 168 -1.22 8.73 10.85
C GLN A 168 -0.44 7.85 9.86
N SER A 169 -0.74 6.55 9.79
CA SER A 169 -0.04 5.63 8.89
C SER A 169 -0.36 5.87 7.43
N LEU A 170 -1.57 6.33 7.07
CA LEU A 170 -1.89 6.78 5.71
C LEU A 170 -1.06 8.01 5.30
N VAL A 171 -0.85 8.97 6.21
CA VAL A 171 0.07 10.10 5.97
C VAL A 171 1.50 9.60 5.81
N THR A 172 1.91 8.63 6.62
CA THR A 172 3.23 8.00 6.52
C THR A 172 3.42 7.26 5.18
N CYS A 173 2.40 6.53 4.69
CA CYS A 173 2.42 5.90 3.38
C CYS A 173 2.59 6.92 2.25
N GLN A 174 1.82 8.02 2.29
CA GLN A 174 1.94 9.08 1.30
C GLN A 174 3.35 9.66 1.32
N ARG A 175 3.86 10.01 2.50
CA ARG A 175 5.20 10.58 2.64
C ARG A 175 6.29 9.63 2.15
N LEU A 176 6.16 8.33 2.44
CA LEU A 176 7.08 7.31 1.98
C LEU A 176 7.12 7.23 0.45
N PHE A 177 5.95 7.25 -0.20
CA PHE A 177 5.88 7.30 -1.66
C PHE A 177 6.56 8.56 -2.22
N GLU A 178 6.25 9.73 -1.67
CA GLU A 178 6.84 11.01 -2.11
C GLU A 178 8.37 11.03 -1.99
N LEU A 179 8.92 10.44 -0.92
CA LEU A 179 10.37 10.36 -0.70
C LEU A 179 11.06 9.38 -1.65
N GLN A 180 10.37 8.32 -2.07
CA GLN A 180 10.99 7.20 -2.79
C GLN A 180 10.74 7.22 -4.29
N LEU A 181 9.77 8.00 -4.78
CA LEU A 181 9.40 8.02 -6.19
C LEU A 181 10.61 8.26 -7.10
N ALA A 182 11.42 9.29 -6.83
CA ALA A 182 12.57 9.62 -7.66
C ALA A 182 13.64 8.51 -7.69
N GLU A 183 13.90 7.86 -6.55
CA GLU A 183 14.88 6.78 -6.46
C GLU A 183 14.41 5.51 -7.16
N ILE A 184 13.11 5.21 -7.11
CA ILE A 184 12.50 4.08 -7.83
C ILE A 184 12.62 4.30 -9.34
N LEU A 185 12.19 5.46 -9.83
CA LEU A 185 12.21 5.76 -11.27
C LEU A 185 13.63 5.86 -11.82
N ALA A 186 14.60 6.27 -11.00
CA ALA A 186 16.00 6.28 -11.40
C ALA A 186 16.69 4.91 -11.28
N GLY A 187 15.99 3.86 -10.82
CA GLY A 187 16.56 2.53 -10.61
C GLY A 187 17.62 2.48 -9.50
N ARG A 188 17.61 3.44 -8.57
CA ARG A 188 18.59 3.57 -7.47
C ARG A 188 18.07 3.08 -6.11
N ALA A 189 16.80 2.71 -6.02
CA ALA A 189 16.24 2.18 -4.78
C ALA A 189 16.83 0.78 -4.49
N GLU A 190 17.61 0.69 -3.41
CA GLU A 190 18.25 -0.54 -2.96
C GLU A 190 17.47 -1.19 -1.82
N ALA A 191 17.33 -2.51 -1.88
CA ALA A 191 16.74 -3.27 -0.80
C ALA A 191 17.69 -3.38 0.39
N HIS A 192 17.16 -3.28 1.61
CA HIS A 192 17.91 -3.53 2.83
C HIS A 192 17.33 -4.73 3.59
N PRO A 193 18.17 -5.51 4.31
CA PRO A 193 17.70 -6.68 5.05
C PRO A 193 16.77 -6.28 6.20
N VAL A 194 15.55 -6.80 6.18
CA VAL A 194 14.61 -6.80 7.32
C VAL A 194 14.23 -8.26 7.59
N PRO A 195 14.50 -8.80 8.80
CA PRO A 195 14.20 -10.20 9.12
C PRO A 195 12.72 -10.51 8.92
N LEU A 196 12.42 -11.64 8.25
CA LEU A 196 11.06 -12.12 8.10
C LEU A 196 10.52 -12.56 9.47
N GLU A 197 9.46 -11.89 9.93
CA GLU A 197 8.84 -12.18 11.22
C GLU A 197 7.38 -12.63 11.05
N GLY A 198 6.99 -13.56 11.91
CA GLY A 198 5.62 -14.05 12.01
C GLY A 198 5.00 -14.52 10.69
N GLN A 199 3.68 -14.43 10.63
CA GLN A 199 2.87 -14.73 9.45
C GLN A 199 2.11 -13.48 9.00
N ALA A 200 1.68 -13.45 7.75
CA ALA A 200 0.79 -12.41 7.27
C ALA A 200 -0.57 -12.50 8.01
N LEU A 201 -1.03 -11.36 8.52
CA LEU A 201 -2.24 -11.22 9.29
C LEU A 201 -3.44 -10.99 8.36
N ASN A 202 -4.53 -11.68 8.62
CA ASN A 202 -5.81 -11.48 7.96
C ASN A 202 -6.96 -11.74 8.95
N TYR A 203 -8.21 -11.61 8.49
CA TYR A 203 -9.39 -11.78 9.35
C TYR A 203 -9.45 -13.12 10.10
N ARG A 204 -8.84 -14.21 9.59
CA ARG A 204 -8.77 -15.50 10.31
C ARG A 204 -7.84 -15.45 11.52
N ASN A 205 -6.90 -14.51 11.54
CA ASN A 205 -5.97 -14.33 12.65
C ASN A 205 -6.51 -13.38 13.72
N LEU A 206 -7.51 -12.56 13.38
CA LEU A 206 -8.03 -11.52 14.26
C LEU A 206 -8.51 -12.05 15.62
N PRO A 207 -9.28 -13.16 15.72
CA PRO A 207 -9.68 -13.69 17.03
C PRO A 207 -8.49 -14.02 17.94
N ALA A 208 -7.45 -14.65 17.41
CA ALA A 208 -6.23 -14.98 18.17
C ALA A 208 -5.44 -13.71 18.58
N VAL A 209 -5.43 -12.68 17.72
CA VAL A 209 -4.81 -11.38 18.05
C VAL A 209 -5.52 -10.72 19.23
N LEU A 210 -6.86 -10.70 19.21
CA LEU A 210 -7.67 -10.10 20.27
C LEU A 210 -7.54 -10.89 21.58
N GLN A 211 -7.58 -12.23 21.52
CA GLN A 211 -7.42 -13.09 22.69
C GLN A 211 -6.04 -12.94 23.36
N ALA A 212 -4.99 -12.70 22.57
CA ALA A 212 -3.64 -12.46 23.08
C ALA A 212 -3.43 -11.05 23.65
N CYS A 213 -4.42 -10.15 23.55
CA CYS A 213 -4.32 -8.79 24.09
C CYS A 213 -4.61 -8.78 25.60
N GLU A 214 -3.55 -8.95 26.41
CA GLU A 214 -3.67 -9.02 27.87
C GLU A 214 -4.12 -7.71 28.52
N ASP A 215 -3.82 -6.56 27.91
CA ASP A 215 -4.12 -5.23 28.44
C ASP A 215 -5.49 -4.72 27.92
N PRO A 216 -6.50 -4.57 28.79
CA PRO A 216 -7.83 -4.09 28.38
C PRO A 216 -7.82 -2.67 27.80
N ALA A 217 -6.90 -1.81 28.23
CA ALA A 217 -6.80 -0.45 27.70
C ALA A 217 -6.28 -0.47 26.25
N ARG A 218 -5.34 -1.37 25.94
CA ARG A 218 -4.87 -1.59 24.56
C ARG A 218 -5.97 -2.16 23.68
N LEU A 219 -6.73 -3.14 24.18
CA LEU A 219 -7.87 -3.70 23.44
C LEU A 219 -8.91 -2.62 23.13
N ALA A 220 -9.29 -1.81 24.11
CA ALA A 220 -10.25 -0.71 23.93
C ALA A 220 -9.78 0.29 22.86
N ARG A 221 -8.48 0.59 22.81
CA ARG A 221 -7.87 1.44 21.77
C ARG A 221 -7.86 0.75 20.40
N ALA A 222 -7.54 -0.54 20.36
CA ALA A 222 -7.44 -1.34 19.13
C ALA A 222 -8.77 -1.48 18.39
N VAL A 223 -9.90 -1.46 19.10
CA VAL A 223 -11.24 -1.59 18.50
C VAL A 223 -11.93 -0.25 18.21
N ARG A 224 -11.29 0.88 18.53
CA ARG A 224 -11.83 2.22 18.31
C ARG A 224 -11.68 2.67 16.86
N LEU A 225 -12.50 2.11 15.98
CA LEU A 225 -12.51 2.42 14.54
C LEU A 225 -12.93 3.87 14.24
N GLY A 226 -13.75 4.47 15.11
CA GLY A 226 -14.22 5.85 14.97
C GLY A 226 -14.89 6.10 13.60
N PRO A 227 -14.52 7.16 12.87
CA PRO A 227 -15.12 7.48 11.57
C PRO A 227 -14.81 6.44 10.48
N TYR A 228 -13.85 5.53 10.72
CA TYR A 228 -13.45 4.52 9.76
C TYR A 228 -14.29 3.24 9.80
N ALA A 229 -15.21 3.09 10.76
CA ALA A 229 -16.03 1.89 10.89
C ALA A 229 -16.77 1.54 9.58
N GLY A 230 -17.35 2.54 8.91
CA GLY A 230 -18.04 2.35 7.62
C GLY A 230 -17.13 1.99 6.44
N PHE A 231 -15.83 2.28 6.53
CA PHE A 231 -14.85 1.88 5.52
C PHE A 231 -14.34 0.45 5.72
N PHE A 232 -14.47 -0.09 6.94
CA PHE A 232 -14.08 -1.46 7.28
C PHE A 232 -15.26 -2.24 7.86
N PRO A 233 -16.35 -2.45 7.10
CA PRO A 233 -17.55 -3.13 7.61
C PRO A 233 -17.24 -4.54 8.12
N ARG A 234 -16.36 -5.27 7.42
CA ARG A 234 -15.94 -6.62 7.82
C ARG A 234 -15.11 -6.62 9.11
N LEU A 235 -14.23 -5.64 9.30
CA LEU A 235 -13.49 -5.50 10.55
C LEU A 235 -14.44 -5.11 11.68
N HIS A 236 -15.33 -4.15 11.44
CA HIS A 236 -16.29 -3.70 12.44
C HIS A 236 -17.18 -4.85 12.93
N GLU A 237 -17.72 -5.66 12.02
CA GLU A 237 -18.46 -6.87 12.35
C GLU A 237 -17.61 -7.87 13.14
N ALA A 238 -16.39 -8.16 12.69
CA ALA A 238 -15.52 -9.12 13.35
C ALA A 238 -15.09 -8.68 14.76
N LEU A 239 -14.86 -7.39 14.97
CA LEU A 239 -14.56 -6.83 16.29
C LEU A 239 -15.78 -6.86 17.21
N SER A 240 -16.97 -6.59 16.67
CA SER A 240 -18.23 -6.61 17.43
C SER A 240 -18.63 -8.02 17.88
N ALA A 241 -18.19 -9.05 17.15
CA ALA A 241 -18.41 -10.45 17.54
C ALA A 241 -17.42 -10.95 18.60
N ALA A 242 -16.32 -10.23 18.84
CA ALA A 242 -15.21 -10.64 19.70
C ALA A 242 -15.09 -9.85 21.01
N CYS A 243 -15.85 -8.77 21.16
CA CYS A 243 -15.93 -7.92 22.35
C CYS A 243 -17.35 -7.99 22.93
#